data_AF-A0A290S3Q4-F1
#
_entry.id   AF-A0A290S3Q4-F1
#
_cell.length_a   1.000
_cell.length_b   1.000
_cell.length_c   1.000
_cell.angle_alpha   90.00
_cell.angle_beta   90.00
_cell.angle_gamma   90.00
#
_symmetry.space_group_name_H-M   'P 1'
#
loop_
_entity.id
_entity.type
_entity.pdbx_description
1 polymer ?
#
loop_
_entity_poly.entity_id
_entity_poly.type
_entity_poly.pdbx_seq_one_letter_code
_entity_poly.pdbx_strand_id
1 'polypeptide(L)' 'MITEHGQPSAYLVDVDDYEFMQKRMQILESLAKGEQAISRGETMSNVEAKDKMNKWLK' A
#
# COMPACT_ATOMS: atom_id res chain seq x y z
N MET A 1 -24.71 -8.64 6.74
CA MET A 1 -24.30 -8.05 8.04
C MET A 1 -24.61 -9.08 9.11
N ILE A 2 -23.62 -9.44 9.92
CA ILE A 2 -23.77 -10.37 11.04
C ILE A 2 -23.84 -9.52 12.30
N THR A 3 -24.84 -9.77 13.14
CA THR A 3 -25.07 -9.02 14.38
C THR A 3 -24.93 -9.94 15.58
N GLU A 4 -24.28 -9.46 16.64
CA GLU A 4 -24.23 -10.12 17.95
C GLU A 4 -24.96 -9.24 18.96
N HIS A 5 -25.97 -9.79 19.67
CA HIS A 5 -26.83 -9.05 20.60
C HIS A 5 -27.46 -7.76 20.00
N GLY A 6 -27.72 -7.73 18.70
CA GLY A 6 -28.28 -6.57 17.99
C GLY A 6 -27.25 -5.51 17.58
N GLN A 7 -25.96 -5.72 17.84
CA GLN A 7 -24.88 -4.86 17.38
C GLN A 7 -24.22 -5.46 16.12
N PRO A 8 -23.96 -4.67 15.07
CA PRO A 8 -23.20 -5.15 13.92
C PRO A 8 -21.80 -5.58 14.35
N SER A 9 -21.51 -6.87 14.28
CA SER A 9 -20.22 -7.44 14.68
C SER A 9 -19.34 -7.77 13.47
N ALA A 10 -19.93 -8.02 12.30
CA ALA A 10 -19.21 -8.21 11.07
C ALA A 10 -20.03 -7.88 9.81
N TYR A 11 -19.34 -7.60 8.72
CA TYR A 11 -19.92 -7.49 7.39
C TYR A 11 -19.44 -8.67 6.55
N LEU A 12 -20.41 -9.41 5.98
CA LEU A 12 -20.10 -10.40 4.96
C LEU A 12 -19.88 -9.63 3.66
N VAL A 13 -18.76 -9.87 3.02
CA VAL A 13 -18.38 -9.30 1.73
C VAL A 13 -17.99 -10.46 0.84
N ASP A 14 -18.23 -10.33 -0.46
CA ASP A 14 -17.72 -11.29 -1.42
C ASP A 14 -16.18 -11.35 -1.37
N VAL A 15 -15.60 -12.52 -1.61
CA VAL A 15 -14.15 -12.71 -1.53
C VAL A 15 -13.43 -11.87 -2.60
N ASP A 16 -13.99 -11.75 -3.79
CA ASP A 16 -13.38 -10.99 -4.89
C ASP A 16 -13.42 -9.49 -4.57
N ASP A 17 -14.52 -9.01 -4.00
CA ASP A 17 -14.66 -7.62 -3.55
C ASP A 17 -13.68 -7.30 -2.41
N TYR A 18 -13.53 -8.20 -1.44
CA TYR A 18 -12.57 -8.04 -0.35
C TYR A 18 -11.14 -7.96 -0.90
N GLU A 19 -10.74 -8.89 -1.77
CA GLU A 19 -9.41 -8.88 -2.37
C GLU A 19 -9.16 -7.63 -3.21
N PHE A 20 -10.16 -7.17 -3.95
CA PHE A 20 -10.07 -5.95 -4.73
C PHE A 20 -9.81 -4.74 -3.83
N MET A 21 -10.56 -4.61 -2.72
CA MET A 21 -10.34 -3.55 -1.74
C MET A 21 -8.95 -3.63 -1.12
N GLN A 22 -8.48 -4.83 -0.75
CA GLN A 22 -7.14 -5.01 -0.19
C GLN A 22 -6.04 -4.56 -1.17
N LYS A 23 -6.13 -4.99 -2.44
CA LYS A 23 -5.20 -4.56 -3.51
C LYS A 23 -5.21 -3.04 -3.68
N ARG A 24 -6.40 -2.42 -3.67
CA ARG A 24 -6.53 -0.96 -3.77
C ARG A 24 -5.89 -0.24 -2.58
N MET A 25 -6.09 -0.74 -1.35
CA MET A 25 -5.49 -0.16 -0.15
C MET A 25 -3.96 -0.20 -0.19
N GLN A 26 -3.37 -1.31 -0.66
CA GLN A 26 -1.91 -1.44 -0.80
C GLN A 26 -1.32 -0.41 -1.78
N ILE A 27 -2.01 -0.15 -2.90
CA ILE A 27 -1.62 0.87 -3.87
C ILE A 27 -1.69 2.27 -3.24
N LEU A 28 -2.80 2.59 -2.54
CA LEU A 28 -2.98 3.89 -1.92
C LEU A 28 -1.95 4.15 -0.81
N GLU A 29 -1.62 3.14 -0.01
CA GLU A 29 -0.58 3.26 1.02
C GLU A 29 0.80 3.52 0.40
N SER A 30 1.12 2.80 -0.68
CA SER A 30 2.39 2.99 -1.39
C SER A 30 2.48 4.37 -2.03
N LEU A 31 1.38 4.87 -2.59
CA LEU A 31 1.29 6.22 -3.14
C LEU A 31 1.49 7.28 -2.05
N ALA A 32 0.77 7.16 -0.93
CA ALA A 32 0.89 8.09 0.19
C ALA A 32 2.34 8.14 0.74
N LYS A 33 3.02 6.99 0.83
CA LYS A 33 4.44 6.93 1.20
C LYS A 33 5.32 7.65 0.17
N GLY A 34 5.07 7.45 -1.12
CA GLY A 34 5.77 8.14 -2.20
C GLY A 34 5.59 9.66 -2.14
N GLU A 35 4.36 10.13 -1.95
CA GLU A 35 4.06 11.56 -1.80
C GLU A 35 4.75 12.17 -0.58
N GLN A 36 4.77 11.44 0.54
CA GLN A 36 5.47 11.86 1.75
C GLN A 36 6.99 11.95 1.53
N ALA A 37 7.58 10.96 0.85
CA ALA A 37 9.01 10.97 0.54
C ALA A 37 9.38 12.16 -0.35
N ILE A 38 8.55 12.49 -1.36
CA ILE A 38 8.74 13.68 -2.21
C ILE A 38 8.67 14.96 -1.35
N SER A 39 7.63 15.09 -0.52
CA SER A 39 7.42 16.27 0.34
C SER A 39 8.58 16.51 1.31
N ARG A 40 9.22 15.43 1.79
CA ARG A 40 10.37 15.49 2.70
C ARG A 40 11.72 15.59 1.99
N GLY A 41 11.75 15.55 0.67
CA GLY A 41 13.01 15.51 -0.10
C GLY A 41 13.76 14.17 0.03
N GLU A 42 13.10 13.10 0.47
CA GLU A 42 13.63 11.74 0.59
C GLU A 42 13.62 11.02 -0.78
N THR A 43 14.11 11.72 -1.81
CA THR A 43 14.21 11.20 -3.18
C THR A 43 15.67 11.18 -3.62
N MET A 44 15.98 10.40 -4.65
CA MET A 44 17.31 10.41 -5.26
C MET A 44 17.18 10.32 -6.78
N SER A 45 18.21 10.76 -7.49
CA SER A 45 18.26 10.64 -8.94
C SER A 45 18.39 9.18 -9.36
N ASN A 46 17.97 8.89 -10.60
CA ASN A 46 18.14 7.56 -11.20
C ASN A 46 19.61 7.10 -11.23
N VAL A 47 20.55 8.03 -11.39
CA VAL A 47 21.99 7.72 -11.41
C VAL A 47 22.46 7.25 -10.03
N GLU A 48 22.10 7.98 -8.97
CA GLU A 48 22.42 7.61 -7.59
C GLU A 48 21.77 6.28 -7.18
N ALA A 49 20.53 6.04 -7.63
CA ALA A 49 19.84 4.78 -7.36
C ALA A 49 20.56 3.60 -8.00
N LYS A 50 20.95 3.71 -9.29
CA LYS A 50 21.71 2.66 -9.99
C LYS A 50 23.05 2.38 -9.29
N ASP A 51 23.78 3.43 -8.93
CA ASP A 51 25.07 3.29 -8.25
C ASP A 51 24.96 2.52 -6.92
N LYS A 52 23.96 2.86 -6.09
CA LYS A 52 23.70 2.16 -4.82
C LYS A 52 23.30 0.70 -5.02
N MET A 53 22.55 0.38 -6.06
CA MET A 53 22.02 -0.97 -6.31
C MET A 53 23.01 -1.89 -7.04
N ASN A 54 24.11 -1.36 -7.59
CA ASN A 54 25.13 -2.13 -8.32
C ASN A 54 25.73 -3.30 -7.52
N LYS A 55 25.68 -3.25 -6.18
CA LYS A 55 26.16 -4.34 -5.32
C LYS A 55 25.26 -5.58 -5.35
N TRP A 56 23.98 -5.42 -5.69
CA TRP A 56 22.96 -6.47 -5.59
C TRP A 56 22.41 -6.90 -6.94
N LEU A 57 22.46 -6.04 -7.97
CA LEU A 57 21.87 -6.27 -9.29
C LEU A 57 22.88 -6.71 -10.36
N LYS A 58 23.88 -7.53 -10.00
CA LYS A 58 24.83 -8.10 -10.98
C LYS A 58 24.16 -9.08 -11.92
#